data_AF-A0A8S9HRC4-F1
#
_entry.id   AF-A0A8S9HRC4-F1
#
_cell.length_a   1.000
_cell.length_b   1.000
_cell.length_c   1.000
_cell.angle_alpha   90.00
_cell.angle_beta   90.00
_cell.angle_gamma   90.00
#
_symmetry.space_group_name_H-M   'P 1'
#
loop_
_entity.id
_entity.type
_entity.pdbx_description
1 polymer ?
#
loop_
_entity_poly.entity_id
_entity_poly.type
_entity_poly.pdbx_seq_one_letter_code
_entity_poly.pdbx_strand_id
1 'polypeptide(L)'
;MLVVANDEASVWLNLHGVLSEVPSTSSVQPPVSPLWTKPPSSFLKCNVGSSWSPTSGIAGASWLIHDSKGEVLLHSRRSFCGITSKPQCDLLALSWAAEAMLDLKKEKIIFEFSSVAANSALMDPLSHPAVYHACHRLMWLINAIQGSSLHQVPELCNSPALHIADSVIRDHRLQSYVASNGPSWLRSSISNEAAGSS
;
A
#
# COMPACT_ATOMS: atom_id res chain seq x y z
N MET A 1 -45.23 -2.09 10.97
CA MET A 1 -45.90 -0.83 11.37
C MET A 1 -45.53 -0.52 12.82
N LEU A 2 -44.30 -0.05 13.06
CA LEU A 2 -43.80 0.49 14.35
C LEU A 2 -42.57 1.37 14.05
N VAL A 3 -42.68 2.31 13.10
CA VAL A 3 -41.58 3.24 12.73
C VAL A 3 -42.04 4.70 12.76
N VAL A 4 -43.26 5.00 13.23
CA VAL A 4 -43.83 6.36 13.13
C VAL A 4 -44.08 7.00 14.50
N ALA A 5 -43.48 6.49 15.58
CA ALA A 5 -43.72 7.02 16.94
C ALA A 5 -42.53 7.77 17.55
N ASN A 6 -41.35 7.80 16.91
CA ASN A 6 -40.14 8.38 17.51
C ASN A 6 -39.79 9.80 17.01
N ASP A 7 -40.38 10.25 15.88
CA ASP A 7 -40.04 11.56 15.28
C ASP A 7 -40.89 12.73 15.81
N GLU A 8 -42.03 12.47 16.43
CA GLU A 8 -42.87 13.56 16.98
C GLU A 8 -42.38 14.06 18.35
N ALA A 9 -41.66 13.23 19.12
CA ALA A 9 -41.17 13.61 20.45
C ALA A 9 -40.01 14.62 20.38
N SER A 10 -39.14 14.50 19.37
CA SER A 10 -37.98 15.38 19.12
C SER A 10 -38.42 16.79 18.73
N VAL A 11 -39.52 16.94 18.00
CA VAL A 11 -40.09 18.23 17.61
C VAL A 11 -40.70 18.95 18.82
N TRP A 12 -41.33 18.21 19.73
CA TRP A 12 -41.92 18.78 20.96
C TRP A 12 -40.86 19.32 21.94
N LEU A 13 -39.73 18.62 22.04
CA LEU A 13 -38.59 19.00 22.89
C LEU A 13 -37.88 20.28 22.44
N ASN A 14 -37.80 20.52 21.12
CA ASN A 14 -37.20 21.75 20.58
C ASN A 14 -38.09 22.99 20.77
N LEU A 15 -39.42 22.84 20.81
CA LEU A 15 -40.33 23.98 20.97
C LEU A 15 -40.33 24.56 22.40
N HIS A 16 -39.94 23.76 23.40
CA HIS A 16 -40.00 24.14 24.82
C HIS A 16 -38.66 24.64 25.39
N GLY A 17 -37.63 24.81 24.54
CA GLY A 17 -36.36 25.42 24.94
C GLY A 17 -35.61 24.68 26.05
N VAL A 18 -35.80 23.36 26.17
CA VAL A 18 -35.26 22.54 27.30
C VAL A 18 -33.83 22.05 27.03
N LEU A 19 -33.31 22.19 25.81
CA LEU A 19 -31.91 21.86 25.50
C LEU A 19 -31.06 23.14 25.42
N SER A 20 -30.11 23.26 26.34
CA SER A 20 -29.15 24.36 26.41
C SER A 20 -28.33 24.49 25.12
N GLU A 21 -28.09 25.73 24.71
CA GLU A 21 -27.28 26.10 23.55
C GLU A 21 -25.90 25.42 23.61
N VAL A 22 -25.61 24.58 22.62
CA VAL A 22 -24.28 23.98 22.45
C VAL A 22 -23.34 25.06 21.91
N PRO A 23 -22.14 25.28 22.51
CA PRO A 23 -21.19 26.26 22.00
C PRO A 23 -20.79 25.91 20.57
N SER A 24 -20.73 26.92 19.72
CA SER A 24 -20.38 26.88 18.30
C SER A 24 -19.21 25.93 18.03
N THR A 25 -19.49 24.82 17.34
CA THR A 25 -18.48 23.88 16.87
C THR A 25 -17.50 24.62 15.97
N SER A 26 -16.24 24.72 16.44
CA SER A 26 -15.12 25.07 15.57
C SER A 26 -15.13 24.14 14.37
N SER A 27 -15.04 24.70 13.16
CA SER A 27 -15.01 23.95 11.91
C SER A 27 -13.90 22.90 11.97
N VAL A 28 -14.26 21.64 12.20
CA VAL A 28 -13.35 20.52 12.07
C VAL A 28 -12.95 20.46 10.60
N GLN A 29 -11.75 20.92 10.29
CA GLN A 29 -11.18 20.69 8.96
C GLN A 29 -11.22 19.18 8.69
N PRO A 30 -11.68 18.73 7.52
CA PRO A 30 -11.66 17.31 7.20
C PRO A 30 -10.22 16.79 7.37
N PRO A 31 -10.04 15.57 7.90
CA PRO A 31 -8.72 15.00 8.09
C PRO A 31 -7.96 15.04 6.77
N VAL A 32 -6.76 15.65 6.79
CA VAL A 32 -5.88 15.72 5.63
C VAL A 32 -5.62 14.29 5.17
N SER A 33 -6.00 13.98 3.92
CA SER A 33 -5.76 12.65 3.37
C SER A 33 -4.25 12.40 3.29
N PRO A 34 -3.76 11.22 3.69
CA PRO A 34 -2.34 10.92 3.66
C PRO A 34 -1.86 10.99 2.21
N LEU A 35 -0.84 11.82 1.95
CA LEU A 35 -0.19 11.96 0.66
C LEU A 35 1.11 11.16 0.67
N TRP A 36 1.45 10.58 -0.48
CA TRP A 36 2.77 10.00 -0.68
C TRP A 36 3.84 11.08 -0.59
N THR A 37 5.02 10.73 -0.06
CA THR A 37 6.14 11.65 0.13
C THR A 37 7.37 11.18 -0.64
N LYS A 38 8.16 12.12 -1.19
CA LYS A 38 9.43 11.78 -1.84
C LYS A 38 10.43 11.22 -0.83
N PRO A 39 11.33 10.31 -1.23
CA PRO A 39 12.46 9.94 -0.40
C PRO A 39 13.45 11.11 -0.26
N PRO A 40 14.25 11.14 0.83
CA PRO A 40 15.38 12.05 0.95
C PRO A 40 16.39 11.89 -0.18
N SER A 41 17.20 12.92 -0.45
CA SER A 41 18.17 12.97 -1.57
C SER A 41 19.17 11.82 -1.68
N SER A 42 19.40 11.07 -0.61
CA SER A 42 20.32 9.92 -0.58
C SER A 42 19.62 8.57 -0.63
N PHE A 43 18.30 8.55 -0.76
CA PHE A 43 17.46 7.35 -0.72
C PHE A 43 16.68 7.15 -2.00
N LEU A 44 16.42 5.89 -2.32
CA LEU A 44 15.39 5.48 -3.26
C LEU A 44 14.15 5.05 -2.48
N LYS A 45 12.98 5.20 -3.08
CA LYS A 45 11.72 4.68 -2.51
C LYS A 45 11.14 3.61 -3.41
N CYS A 46 11.02 2.39 -2.90
CA CYS A 46 10.48 1.24 -3.62
C CYS A 46 9.06 0.96 -3.15
N ASN A 47 8.07 1.36 -3.94
CA ASN A 47 6.66 1.07 -3.70
C ASN A 47 6.35 -0.33 -4.24
N VAL A 48 5.82 -1.21 -3.39
CA VAL A 48 5.56 -2.63 -3.70
C VAL A 48 4.06 -2.89 -3.67
N GLY A 49 3.55 -3.52 -4.73
CA GLY A 49 2.14 -3.85 -4.89
C GLY A 49 1.92 -5.35 -4.96
N SER A 50 0.76 -5.78 -4.47
CA SER A 50 0.37 -7.18 -4.40
C SER A 50 -1.14 -7.30 -4.60
N SER A 51 -1.55 -8.24 -5.45
CA SER A 51 -2.94 -8.59 -5.72
C SER A 51 -3.08 -10.11 -5.73
N TRP A 52 -4.19 -10.66 -5.24
CA TRP A 52 -4.36 -12.11 -5.14
C TRP A 52 -5.78 -12.52 -5.49
N SER A 53 -5.90 -13.57 -6.30
CA SER A 53 -7.17 -14.22 -6.62
C SER A 53 -7.26 -15.53 -5.83
N PRO A 54 -8.13 -15.62 -4.80
CA PRO A 54 -8.31 -16.85 -4.03
C PRO A 54 -8.89 -18.00 -4.87
N THR A 55 -9.66 -17.68 -5.92
CA THR A 55 -10.26 -18.68 -6.82
C THR A 55 -9.22 -19.38 -7.70
N SER A 56 -8.23 -18.64 -8.20
CA SER A 56 -7.20 -19.19 -9.10
C SER A 56 -5.90 -19.55 -8.40
N GLY A 57 -5.68 -19.06 -7.18
CA GLY A 57 -4.40 -19.17 -6.47
C GLY A 57 -3.28 -18.37 -7.14
N ILE A 58 -3.61 -17.43 -8.04
CA ILE A 58 -2.66 -16.57 -8.73
C ILE A 58 -2.50 -15.27 -7.94
N ALA A 59 -1.26 -14.84 -7.76
CA ALA A 59 -0.91 -13.52 -7.27
C ALA A 59 -0.31 -12.66 -8.38
N GLY A 60 -0.69 -11.38 -8.41
CA GLY A 60 0.02 -10.32 -9.08
C GLY A 60 0.95 -9.61 -8.11
N ALA A 61 2.18 -9.35 -8.53
CA ALA A 61 3.13 -8.55 -7.78
C ALA A 61 3.70 -7.45 -8.67
N SER A 62 4.03 -6.33 -8.06
CA SER A 62 4.67 -5.21 -8.72
C SER A 62 5.66 -4.52 -7.79
N TRP A 63 6.61 -3.82 -8.39
CA TRP A 63 7.38 -2.80 -7.70
C TRP A 63 7.70 -1.65 -8.65
N LEU A 64 7.85 -0.46 -8.11
CA LEU A 64 8.45 0.68 -8.81
C LEU A 64 9.35 1.46 -7.86
N ILE A 65 10.46 1.97 -8.39
CA ILE A 65 11.44 2.72 -7.61
C ILE A 65 11.46 4.18 -8.04
N HIS A 66 11.39 5.06 -7.05
CA HIS A 66 11.46 6.51 -7.21
C HIS A 66 12.82 7.03 -6.75
N ASP A 67 13.30 8.08 -7.42
CA ASP A 67 14.37 8.92 -6.90
C ASP A 67 13.85 10.01 -5.94
N SER A 68 14.75 10.86 -5.45
CA SER A 68 14.43 11.96 -4.55
C SER A 68 13.64 13.11 -5.19
N LYS A 69 13.51 13.12 -6.52
CA LYS A 69 12.66 14.07 -7.26
C LYS A 69 11.25 13.52 -7.44
N GLY A 70 11.01 12.26 -7.06
CA GLY A 70 9.75 11.55 -7.28
C GLY A 70 9.64 10.96 -8.68
N GLU A 71 10.73 10.93 -9.45
CA GLU A 71 10.73 10.31 -10.77
C GLU A 71 10.88 8.80 -10.64
N VAL A 72 10.03 8.05 -11.34
CA VAL A 72 10.14 6.59 -11.41
C VAL A 72 11.31 6.21 -12.31
N LEU A 73 12.30 5.51 -11.77
CA LEU A 73 13.46 5.07 -12.53
C LEU A 73 13.19 3.73 -13.23
N LEU A 74 12.63 2.77 -12.49
CA LEU A 74 12.34 1.42 -12.94
C LEU A 74 11.01 0.96 -12.36
N HIS A 75 10.31 0.11 -13.09
CA HIS A 75 9.17 -0.64 -12.57
C HIS A 75 9.17 -2.07 -13.12
N SER A 76 8.41 -2.92 -12.45
CA SER A 76 8.30 -4.33 -12.77
C SER A 76 6.95 -4.88 -12.37
N ARG A 77 6.53 -5.93 -13.04
CA ARG A 77 5.40 -6.77 -12.63
C ARG A 77 5.73 -8.23 -12.88
N ARG A 78 5.07 -9.13 -12.16
CA ARG A 78 5.01 -10.56 -12.48
C ARG A 78 3.80 -11.23 -11.83
N SER A 79 3.49 -12.44 -12.29
CA SER A 79 2.60 -13.34 -11.56
C SER A 79 3.35 -14.39 -10.74
N PHE A 80 2.68 -14.89 -9.70
CA PHE A 80 3.00 -16.10 -8.98
C PHE A 80 1.77 -17.02 -8.93
N CYS A 81 1.98 -18.32 -8.79
CA CYS A 81 0.92 -19.32 -8.66
C CYS A 81 1.08 -20.13 -7.38
N GLY A 82 0.05 -20.89 -7.00
CA GLY A 82 0.08 -21.73 -5.80
C GLY A 82 0.00 -20.93 -4.49
N ILE A 83 -0.58 -19.72 -4.56
CA ILE A 83 -0.75 -18.85 -3.41
C ILE A 83 -2.04 -19.20 -2.69
N THR A 84 -1.93 -19.47 -1.39
CA THR A 84 -3.02 -19.99 -0.56
C THR A 84 -3.55 -18.97 0.44
N SER A 85 -2.86 -17.84 0.63
CA SER A 85 -3.31 -16.78 1.53
C SER A 85 -2.80 -15.39 1.12
N LYS A 86 -3.52 -14.35 1.57
CA LYS A 86 -3.14 -12.95 1.32
C LYS A 86 -1.80 -12.57 1.97
N PRO A 87 -1.49 -12.91 3.23
CA PRO A 87 -0.16 -12.63 3.81
C PRO A 87 0.98 -13.30 3.02
N GLN A 88 0.78 -14.52 2.52
CA GLN A 88 1.76 -15.19 1.68
C GLN A 88 2.00 -14.42 0.38
N CYS A 89 0.93 -13.97 -0.30
CA CYS A 89 1.03 -13.13 -1.49
C CYS A 89 1.88 -11.88 -1.24
N ASP A 90 1.58 -11.18 -0.15
CA ASP A 90 2.15 -9.88 0.16
C ASP A 90 3.64 -9.99 0.54
N LEU A 91 3.98 -10.97 1.38
CA LEU A 91 5.38 -11.24 1.76
C LEU A 91 6.21 -11.75 0.59
N LEU A 92 5.60 -12.47 -0.35
CA LEU A 92 6.25 -12.92 -1.58
C LEU A 92 6.53 -11.74 -2.52
N ALA A 93 5.57 -10.83 -2.71
CA ALA A 93 5.76 -9.62 -3.50
C ALA A 93 6.88 -8.75 -2.93
N LEU A 94 6.89 -8.56 -1.60
CA LEU A 94 7.95 -7.84 -0.87
C LEU A 94 9.32 -8.50 -1.03
N SER A 95 9.41 -9.83 -0.83
CA SER A 95 10.67 -10.57 -0.97
C SER A 95 11.21 -10.43 -2.39
N TRP A 96 10.34 -10.57 -3.39
CA TRP A 96 10.72 -10.41 -4.79
C TRP A 96 11.20 -9.00 -5.13
N ALA A 97 10.56 -7.96 -4.57
CA ALA A 97 11.03 -6.58 -4.75
C ALA A 97 12.42 -6.38 -4.12
N ALA A 98 12.65 -6.90 -2.91
CA ALA A 98 13.94 -6.80 -2.23
C ALA A 98 15.05 -7.56 -2.99
N GLU A 99 14.76 -8.77 -3.49
CA GLU A 99 15.65 -9.53 -4.38
C GLU A 99 16.01 -8.73 -5.64
N ALA A 100 15.02 -8.12 -6.29
CA ALA A 100 15.26 -7.29 -7.46
C ALA A 100 16.18 -6.09 -7.14
N MET A 101 16.06 -5.50 -5.95
CA MET A 101 16.94 -4.40 -5.55
C MET A 101 18.38 -4.85 -5.30
N LEU A 102 18.59 -6.04 -4.73
CA LEU A 102 19.91 -6.66 -4.61
C LEU A 102 20.52 -6.92 -5.99
N ASP A 103 19.76 -7.53 -6.90
CA ASP A 103 20.22 -7.84 -8.26
C ASP A 103 20.57 -6.58 -9.05
N LEU A 104 19.79 -5.51 -8.86
CA LEU A 104 20.02 -4.19 -9.47
C LEU A 104 21.10 -3.37 -8.74
N LYS A 105 21.71 -3.91 -7.68
CA LYS A 105 22.73 -3.26 -6.85
C LYS A 105 22.28 -1.89 -6.34
N LYS A 106 21.01 -1.79 -5.94
CA LYS A 106 20.44 -0.60 -5.32
C LYS A 106 20.63 -0.66 -3.81
N GLU A 107 20.92 0.49 -3.21
CA GLU A 107 21.13 0.66 -1.77
C GLU A 107 20.32 1.85 -1.28
N LYS A 108 20.22 2.00 0.06
CA LYS A 108 19.49 3.07 0.75
C LYS A 108 18.05 3.15 0.28
N ILE A 109 17.30 2.08 0.51
CA ILE A 109 15.95 1.91 -0.04
C ILE A 109 14.91 1.98 1.07
N ILE A 110 13.91 2.84 0.87
CA ILE A 110 12.68 2.86 1.66
C ILE A 110 11.66 1.99 0.92
N PHE A 111 11.42 0.78 1.40
CA PHE A 111 10.36 -0.08 0.87
C PHE A 111 9.02 0.32 1.48
N GLU A 112 8.00 0.51 0.65
CA GLU A 112 6.63 0.82 1.07
C GLU A 112 5.65 -0.21 0.54
N PHE A 113 4.72 -0.64 1.39
CA PHE A 113 3.66 -1.60 1.05
C PHE A 113 2.38 -1.29 1.84
N SER A 114 1.23 -1.79 1.39
CA SER A 114 -0.05 -1.41 1.99
C SER A 114 -0.76 -2.49 2.79
N SER A 115 -0.22 -3.72 2.80
CA SER A 115 -0.89 -4.83 3.48
C SER A 115 -0.76 -4.77 5.00
N VAL A 116 -1.87 -4.48 5.67
CA VAL A 116 -2.00 -4.60 7.13
C VAL A 116 -1.77 -6.04 7.59
N ALA A 117 -2.23 -7.02 6.81
CA ALA A 117 -2.08 -8.44 7.16
C ALA A 117 -0.61 -8.90 7.13
N ALA A 118 0.15 -8.45 6.12
CA ALA A 118 1.58 -8.70 6.06
C ALA A 118 2.33 -7.98 7.19
N ASN A 119 1.95 -6.74 7.51
CA ASN A 119 2.54 -6.00 8.62
C ASN A 119 2.27 -6.69 9.96
N SER A 120 1.05 -7.18 10.19
CA SER A 120 0.70 -7.98 11.37
C SER A 120 1.59 -9.23 11.49
N ALA A 121 1.77 -9.96 10.40
CA ALA A 121 2.63 -11.15 10.36
C ALA A 121 4.13 -10.83 10.57
N LEU A 122 4.60 -9.66 10.15
CA LEU A 122 5.97 -9.21 10.38
C LEU A 122 6.22 -8.77 11.82
N MET A 123 5.22 -8.15 12.45
CA MET A 123 5.30 -7.69 13.84
C MET A 123 5.22 -8.85 14.84
N ASP A 124 4.47 -9.90 14.52
CA ASP A 124 4.39 -11.12 15.34
C ASP A 124 4.44 -12.39 14.47
N PRO A 125 5.63 -12.80 13.97
CA PRO A 125 5.76 -13.97 13.11
C PRO A 125 5.38 -15.29 13.80
N LEU A 126 5.51 -15.37 15.13
CA LEU A 126 5.23 -16.60 15.88
C LEU A 126 3.74 -16.91 15.95
N SER A 127 2.88 -15.89 15.96
CA SER A 127 1.42 -16.08 15.83
C SER A 127 0.97 -16.34 14.39
N HIS A 128 1.88 -16.29 13.41
CA HIS A 128 1.60 -16.56 12.01
C HIS A 128 2.49 -17.70 11.44
N PRO A 129 2.43 -18.94 11.96
CA PRO A 129 3.35 -20.03 11.58
C PRO A 129 3.37 -20.34 10.09
N ALA A 130 2.22 -20.22 9.42
CA ALA A 130 2.07 -20.49 7.99
C ALA A 130 2.95 -19.59 7.10
N VAL A 131 3.33 -18.41 7.58
CA VAL A 131 4.16 -17.44 6.84
C VAL A 131 5.45 -17.07 7.56
N TYR A 132 5.77 -17.74 8.68
CA TYR A 132 6.97 -17.48 9.48
C TYR A 132 8.25 -17.44 8.63
N HIS A 133 8.44 -18.44 7.76
CA HIS A 133 9.60 -18.51 6.88
C HIS A 133 9.64 -17.36 5.85
N ALA A 134 8.48 -16.90 5.38
CA ALA A 134 8.40 -15.78 4.46
C ALA A 134 8.74 -14.45 5.17
N CYS A 135 8.26 -14.25 6.40
CA CYS A 135 8.67 -13.11 7.24
C CYS A 135 10.18 -13.09 7.47
N HIS A 136 10.76 -14.23 7.86
CA HIS A 136 12.19 -14.33 8.10
C HIS A 136 13.01 -14.08 6.82
N ARG A 137 12.60 -14.66 5.68
CA ARG A 137 13.24 -14.41 4.38
C ARG A 137 13.22 -12.93 4.03
N LEU A 138 12.06 -12.28 4.14
CA LEU A 138 11.92 -10.87 3.81
C LEU A 138 12.83 -10.02 4.70
N MET A 139 12.81 -10.22 6.01
CA MET A 139 13.65 -9.46 6.92
C MET A 139 15.14 -9.67 6.63
N TRP A 140 15.56 -10.88 6.29
CA TRP A 140 16.94 -11.14 5.87
C TRP A 140 17.30 -10.36 4.59
N LEU A 141 16.44 -10.35 3.57
CA LEU A 141 16.65 -9.61 2.33
C LEU A 141 16.74 -8.10 2.57
N ILE A 142 15.84 -7.52 3.37
CA ILE A 142 15.86 -6.09 3.69
C ILE A 142 17.15 -5.70 4.41
N ASN A 143 17.60 -6.52 5.37
CA ASN A 143 18.86 -6.28 6.10
C ASN A 143 20.11 -6.48 5.24
N ALA A 144 20.03 -7.28 4.18
CA ALA A 144 21.14 -7.46 3.24
C ALA A 144 21.38 -6.21 2.36
N ILE A 145 20.39 -5.32 2.24
CA ILE A 145 20.51 -4.10 1.45
C ILE A 145 20.97 -2.94 2.35
N GLN A 146 22.18 -2.42 2.10
CA GLN A 146 22.76 -1.36 2.90
C GLN A 146 21.81 -0.16 3.05
N GLY A 147 21.51 0.22 4.29
CA GLY A 147 20.71 1.39 4.62
C GLY A 147 19.23 1.30 4.24
N SER A 148 18.66 0.09 4.13
CA SER A 148 17.26 -0.08 3.74
C SER A 148 16.31 -0.26 4.93
N SER A 149 15.03 0.06 4.70
CA SER A 149 13.97 -0.05 5.68
C SER A 149 12.65 -0.42 5.01
N LEU A 150 11.69 -0.93 5.80
CA LEU A 150 10.40 -1.40 5.33
C LEU A 150 9.28 -0.71 6.12
N HIS A 151 8.32 -0.11 5.42
CA HIS A 151 7.26 0.71 6.00
C HIS A 151 5.88 0.33 5.43
N GLN A 152 4.92 0.11 6.31
CA GLN A 152 3.53 -0.03 5.90
C GLN A 152 2.89 1.35 5.75
N VAL A 153 2.25 1.59 4.60
CA VAL A 153 1.60 2.86 4.27
C VAL A 153 0.16 2.65 3.83
N PRO A 154 -0.73 3.66 3.94
CA PRO A 154 -2.07 3.60 3.38
C PRO A 154 -2.06 3.28 1.88
N GLU A 155 -3.09 2.62 1.36
CA GLU A 155 -3.20 2.28 -0.07
C GLU A 155 -3.14 3.52 -0.98
N LEU A 156 -3.67 4.65 -0.51
CA LEU A 156 -3.62 5.95 -1.21
C LEU A 156 -2.18 6.43 -1.45
N CYS A 157 -1.22 6.03 -0.63
CA CYS A 157 0.20 6.36 -0.79
C CYS A 157 0.94 5.32 -1.64
N ASN A 158 0.27 4.31 -2.19
CA ASN A 158 0.91 3.20 -2.89
C ASN A 158 0.11 2.79 -4.14
N SER A 159 -0.77 3.67 -4.62
CA SER A 159 -1.78 3.38 -5.63
C SER A 159 -1.18 2.88 -6.96
N PRO A 160 -0.10 3.49 -7.50
CA PRO A 160 0.51 3.01 -8.74
C PRO A 160 1.00 1.57 -8.64
N ALA A 161 1.63 1.19 -7.53
CA ALA A 161 2.11 -0.17 -7.32
C ALA A 161 0.92 -1.15 -7.28
N LEU A 162 -0.12 -0.83 -6.50
CA LEU A 162 -1.33 -1.65 -6.40
C LEU A 162 -2.00 -1.84 -7.76
N HIS A 163 -2.18 -0.77 -8.54
CA HIS A 163 -2.77 -0.85 -9.88
C HIS A 163 -1.97 -1.74 -10.85
N ILE A 164 -0.62 -1.70 -10.78
CA ILE A 164 0.22 -2.60 -11.60
C ILE A 164 -0.01 -4.05 -11.18
N ALA A 165 -0.02 -4.34 -9.88
CA ALA A 165 -0.24 -5.69 -9.37
C ALA A 165 -1.65 -6.21 -9.72
N ASP A 166 -2.68 -5.39 -9.58
CA ASP A 166 -4.05 -5.73 -9.97
C ASP A 166 -4.18 -6.01 -11.46
N SER A 167 -3.44 -5.30 -12.32
CA SER A 167 -3.43 -5.54 -13.77
C SER A 167 -2.96 -6.95 -14.13
N VAL A 168 -2.19 -7.63 -13.26
CA VAL A 168 -1.77 -9.02 -13.49
C VAL A 168 -2.96 -9.96 -13.43
N ILE A 169 -3.83 -9.77 -12.44
CA ILE A 169 -5.02 -10.60 -12.22
C ILE A 169 -6.13 -10.19 -13.16
N ARG A 170 -6.45 -8.88 -13.21
CA ARG A 170 -7.56 -8.32 -13.99
C ARG A 170 -7.35 -8.47 -15.50
N ASP A 171 -6.12 -8.23 -15.98
CA ASP A 171 -5.81 -8.15 -17.41
C ASP A 171 -4.96 -9.34 -17.90
N HIS A 172 -4.81 -10.39 -17.08
CA HIS A 172 -4.00 -11.58 -17.37
C HIS A 172 -2.55 -11.28 -17.80
N ARG A 173 -1.95 -10.22 -17.25
CA ARG A 173 -0.57 -9.81 -17.56
C ARG A 173 0.47 -10.62 -16.78
N LEU A 174 0.47 -11.94 -16.97
CA LEU A 174 1.21 -12.91 -16.15
C LEU A 174 2.73 -12.84 -16.33
N GLN A 175 3.20 -12.34 -17.49
CA GLN A 175 4.62 -12.30 -17.80
C GLN A 175 5.41 -11.33 -16.92
N SER A 176 6.61 -11.76 -16.54
CA SER A 176 7.55 -10.92 -15.80
C SER A 176 8.35 -10.01 -16.74
N TYR A 177 8.56 -8.75 -16.33
CA TYR A 177 9.46 -7.82 -17.03
C TYR A 177 10.00 -6.78 -16.06
N VAL A 178 11.12 -6.15 -16.43
CA VAL A 178 11.59 -4.90 -15.82
C VAL A 178 11.68 -3.85 -16.93
N ALA A 179 11.16 -2.66 -16.69
CA ALA A 179 11.22 -1.55 -17.66
C ALA A 179 11.64 -0.25 -16.99
N SER A 180 12.27 0.62 -17.79
CA SER A 180 12.61 1.98 -17.38
C SER A 180 11.41 2.90 -17.35
N ASN A 181 11.49 3.93 -16.51
CA ASN A 181 10.44 4.92 -16.25
C ASN A 181 9.17 4.29 -15.65
N GLY A 182 8.17 5.11 -15.34
CA GLY A 182 6.84 4.64 -14.94
C GLY A 182 6.02 4.12 -16.12
N PRO A 183 5.06 3.20 -15.90
CA PRO A 183 4.16 2.76 -16.96
C PRO A 183 3.31 3.92 -17.48
N SER A 184 3.23 4.07 -18.80
CA SER A 184 2.61 5.23 -19.46
C SER A 184 1.15 5.46 -19.06
N TRP A 185 0.39 4.38 -18.81
CA TRP A 185 -1.01 4.42 -18.40
C TRP A 185 -1.22 4.86 -16.95
N LEU A 186 -0.16 5.00 -16.15
CA LEU A 186 -0.19 5.57 -14.78
C LEU A 186 0.51 6.93 -14.67
N ARG A 187 0.95 7.52 -15.80
CA ARG A 187 1.75 8.75 -15.79
C ARG A 187 1.14 9.86 -14.95
N SER A 188 -0.15 10.15 -15.14
CA SER A 188 -0.84 11.20 -14.38
C SER A 188 -0.90 10.89 -12.88
N SER A 189 -1.14 9.62 -12.50
CA SER A 189 -1.20 9.21 -11.09
C SER A 189 0.15 9.41 -10.40
N ILE A 190 1.23 8.92 -11.03
CA ILE A 190 2.60 9.02 -10.53
C ILE A 190 3.03 10.49 -10.41
N SER A 191 2.78 11.29 -11.45
CA SER A 191 3.13 12.72 -11.45
C SER A 191 2.34 13.51 -10.39
N ASN A 192 1.06 13.18 -10.16
CA ASN A 192 0.25 13.85 -9.15
C ASN A 192 0.71 13.52 -7.72
N GLU A 193 1.05 12.25 -7.44
CA GLU A 193 1.62 11.85 -6.14
C GLU A 193 2.96 12.55 -5.87
N ALA A 194 3.84 12.63 -6.86
CA ALA A 194 5.11 13.33 -6.73
C ALA A 194 4.96 14.87 -6.63
N ALA A 195 3.91 15.46 -7.21
CA ALA A 195 3.66 16.89 -7.10
C ALA A 195 3.06 17.27 -5.73
N GLY A 196 2.26 16.38 -5.14
CA GLY A 196 1.63 16.59 -3.83
C GLY A 196 2.58 16.42 -2.63
N SER A 197 3.73 15.79 -2.81
CA SER A 197 4.74 15.66 -1.77
C SER A 197 5.47 17.00 -1.55
N SER A 198 5.33 17.59 -0.37
CA SER A 198 6.11 18.75 0.07
C SER A 198 7.49 18.33 0.59
#